data_AF-A0A968LG81-F1
#
_entry.id   AF-A0A968LG81-F1
#
_cell.length_a   1.000
_cell.length_b   1.000
_cell.length_c   1.000
_cell.angle_alpha   90.00
_cell.angle_beta   90.00
_cell.angle_gamma   90.00
#
_symmetry.space_group_name_H-M   'P 1'
#
loop_
_entity.id
_entity.type
_entity.pdbx_description
1 polymer ?
#
loop_
_entity_poly.entity_id
_entity_poly.type
_entity_poly.pdbx_seq_one_letter_code
_entity_poly.pdbx_strand_id
1 'polypeptide(L)'
;MYTNTRIMVAGALLALAFGATAHASNPTPPDLCAEPLRGATGDPYVDSQGDYVSRFCNPRISPPLFAQDVCCSIDQVAFCTLPDSKGRCQAGMKFWCEYGAVDDDVVECYQPGPGTCDKGYCNNYQEPSQTFEDSSWVCCNDEDVCTYVGESGDDPPEGAKCPGDLTICNWGSTNEDGTINCGG
;
A
#
# COMPACT_ATOMS: atom_id res chain seq x y z
N MET A 1 75.44 -34.32 -10.90
CA MET A 1 74.65 -35.51 -10.50
C MET A 1 74.86 -35.73 -9.01
N TYR A 2 73.88 -35.34 -8.18
CA TYR A 2 73.70 -35.76 -6.79
C TYR A 2 72.22 -35.53 -6.43
N THR A 3 71.61 -36.58 -5.91
CA THR A 3 70.22 -36.72 -5.44
C THR A 3 70.02 -36.03 -4.09
N ASN A 4 68.81 -35.50 -3.82
CA ASN A 4 67.95 -35.91 -2.69
C ASN A 4 66.95 -34.82 -2.24
N THR A 5 65.67 -35.17 -2.43
CA THR A 5 64.64 -35.28 -1.39
C THR A 5 64.63 -34.24 -0.28
N ARG A 6 63.61 -33.38 -0.29
CA ARG A 6 63.15 -32.65 0.90
C ARG A 6 61.81 -33.22 1.39
N ILE A 7 61.87 -33.74 2.61
CA ILE A 7 60.79 -34.28 3.42
C ILE A 7 59.90 -33.13 3.92
N MET A 8 58.59 -33.38 3.92
CA MET A 8 57.54 -32.52 4.47
C MET A 8 57.65 -32.40 5.99
N VAL A 9 57.33 -31.22 6.53
CA VAL A 9 56.79 -31.11 7.89
C VAL A 9 55.47 -30.36 7.79
N ALA A 10 54.39 -31.11 7.99
CA ALA A 10 53.03 -30.64 8.11
C ALA A 10 52.84 -29.95 9.47
N GLY A 11 52.48 -28.66 9.45
CA GLY A 11 51.97 -27.94 10.61
C GLY A 11 50.48 -27.69 10.43
N ALA A 12 49.65 -28.50 11.07
CA ALA A 12 48.20 -28.35 11.08
C ALA A 12 47.80 -27.21 12.04
N LEU A 13 47.38 -26.07 11.48
CA LEU A 13 46.65 -25.02 12.20
C LEU A 13 45.16 -25.27 11.98
N LEU A 14 44.54 -26.02 12.90
CA LEU A 14 43.10 -26.22 12.92
C LEU A 14 42.47 -24.97 13.56
N ALA A 15 42.12 -23.99 12.75
CA ALA A 15 41.30 -22.87 13.19
C ALA A 15 39.85 -23.38 13.35
N LEU A 16 39.42 -23.55 14.60
CA LEU A 16 38.02 -23.70 14.97
C LEU A 16 37.31 -22.39 14.66
N ALA A 17 36.87 -22.25 13.40
CA ALA A 17 35.89 -21.24 13.04
C ALA A 17 34.57 -21.64 13.72
N PHE A 18 34.26 -20.96 14.83
CA PHE A 18 32.91 -20.88 15.33
C PHE A 18 32.08 -20.25 14.23
N GLY A 19 31.41 -21.09 13.43
CA GLY A 19 30.40 -20.65 12.50
C GLY A 19 29.34 -19.91 13.31
N ALA A 20 29.30 -18.59 13.16
CA ALA A 20 28.11 -17.84 13.49
C ALA A 20 26.97 -18.49 12.71
N THR A 21 26.07 -19.16 13.40
CA THR A 21 24.78 -19.52 12.84
C THR A 21 24.09 -18.20 12.58
N ALA A 22 24.29 -17.65 11.39
CA ALA A 22 23.40 -16.67 10.82
C ALA A 22 22.02 -17.33 10.85
N HIS A 23 21.22 -16.99 11.86
CA HIS A 23 19.78 -17.16 11.76
C HIS A 23 19.41 -16.36 10.52
N ALA A 24 19.17 -17.04 9.41
CA ALA A 24 18.51 -16.43 8.28
C ALA A 24 17.20 -15.91 8.85
N SER A 25 17.10 -14.59 9.02
CA SER A 25 15.82 -13.94 9.23
C SER A 25 14.94 -14.42 8.08
N ASN A 26 13.81 -15.04 8.40
CA ASN A 26 12.81 -15.30 7.37
C ASN A 26 12.58 -13.96 6.65
N PRO A 27 12.67 -13.91 5.31
CA PRO A 27 12.46 -12.66 4.60
C PRO A 27 11.08 -12.15 4.97
N THR A 28 11.01 -10.90 5.47
CA THR A 28 9.75 -10.23 5.70
C THR A 28 9.00 -10.19 4.37
N PRO A 29 7.72 -10.59 4.33
CA PRO A 29 6.94 -10.49 3.12
C PRO A 29 6.94 -9.05 2.59
N PRO A 30 6.98 -8.85 1.26
CA PRO A 30 6.83 -7.52 0.68
C PRO A 30 5.46 -6.94 1.06
N ASP A 31 5.41 -5.63 1.24
CA ASP A 31 4.16 -4.91 1.42
C ASP A 31 3.36 -4.91 0.12
N LEU A 32 2.09 -5.34 0.18
CA LEU A 32 1.20 -5.35 -0.97
C LEU A 32 0.90 -3.93 -1.46
N CYS A 33 0.80 -2.98 -0.54
CA CYS A 33 0.40 -1.62 -0.84
C CYS A 33 1.54 -0.74 -1.35
N ALA A 34 2.74 -1.30 -1.51
CA ALA A 34 3.94 -0.56 -1.87
C ALA A 34 4.02 -0.16 -3.36
N GLU A 35 3.20 -0.74 -4.24
CA GLU A 35 3.24 -0.46 -5.67
C GLU A 35 2.33 0.71 -6.03
N PRO A 36 2.85 1.83 -6.58
CA PRO A 36 2.02 2.98 -6.91
C PRO A 36 1.14 2.72 -8.14
N LEU A 37 -0.10 3.17 -8.06
CA LEU A 37 -0.98 3.39 -9.21
C LEU A 37 -0.38 4.49 -10.09
N ARG A 38 -0.45 4.28 -11.42
CA ARG A 38 0.16 5.17 -12.41
C ARG A 38 -0.88 5.69 -13.38
N GLY A 39 -0.76 6.95 -13.75
CA GLY A 39 -1.59 7.58 -14.77
C GLY A 39 -1.18 7.16 -16.19
N ALA A 40 -1.90 7.68 -17.19
CA ALA A 40 -1.71 7.35 -18.60
C ALA A 40 -0.30 7.69 -19.15
N THR A 41 0.42 8.64 -18.54
CA THR A 41 1.80 8.99 -18.88
C THR A 41 2.85 8.09 -18.21
N GLY A 42 2.43 7.20 -17.31
CA GLY A 42 3.30 6.33 -16.50
C GLY A 42 3.76 6.94 -15.17
N ASP A 43 3.45 8.20 -14.91
CA ASP A 43 3.76 8.87 -13.66
C ASP A 43 2.87 8.34 -12.52
N PRO A 44 3.40 8.14 -11.31
CA PRO A 44 2.59 7.73 -10.18
C PRO A 44 1.58 8.82 -9.79
N TYR A 45 0.40 8.42 -9.33
CA TYR A 45 -0.50 9.33 -8.64
C TYR A 45 0.09 9.63 -7.27
N VAL A 46 0.57 10.86 -7.08
CA VAL A 46 1.18 11.35 -5.86
C VAL A 46 0.49 12.65 -5.48
N ASP A 47 0.17 12.82 -4.20
CA ASP A 47 -0.43 14.05 -3.69
C ASP A 47 0.64 15.14 -3.39
N SER A 48 0.22 16.29 -2.87
CA SER A 48 1.15 17.39 -2.59
C SER A 48 2.17 17.08 -1.47
N GLN A 49 1.92 16.05 -0.66
CA GLN A 49 2.74 15.62 0.47
C GLN A 49 3.77 14.55 0.08
N GLY A 50 3.62 13.97 -1.11
CA GLY A 50 4.51 12.92 -1.62
C GLY A 50 3.99 11.51 -1.40
N ASP A 51 2.78 11.37 -0.85
CA ASP A 51 2.12 10.09 -0.64
C ASP A 51 1.44 9.65 -1.95
N TYR A 52 1.56 8.37 -2.29
CA TYR A 52 0.99 7.81 -3.52
C TYR A 52 -0.20 6.92 -3.22
N VAL A 53 -1.07 6.79 -4.22
CA VAL A 53 -2.15 5.79 -4.20
C VAL A 53 -1.58 4.46 -4.70
N SER A 54 -1.62 3.41 -3.87
CA SER A 54 -1.31 2.03 -4.23
C SER A 54 -2.20 1.52 -5.37
N ARG A 55 -1.62 0.69 -6.22
CA ARG A 55 -2.27 -0.05 -7.31
C ARG A 55 -3.07 -1.25 -6.83
N PHE A 56 -2.72 -1.82 -5.67
CA PHE A 56 -3.27 -3.10 -5.20
C PHE A 56 -4.07 -2.99 -3.91
N CYS A 57 -4.10 -1.82 -3.30
CA CYS A 57 -4.81 -1.60 -2.05
C CYS A 57 -5.78 -0.44 -2.21
N ASN A 58 -7.00 -0.66 -1.77
CA ASN A 58 -8.04 0.34 -1.88
C ASN A 58 -7.73 1.46 -0.87
N PRO A 59 -7.62 2.73 -1.30
CA PRO A 59 -7.47 3.83 -0.37
C PRO A 59 -8.67 3.84 0.55
N ARG A 60 -8.51 4.24 1.81
CA ARG A 60 -9.58 4.33 2.81
C ARG A 60 -9.31 5.38 3.85
N ILE A 61 -10.31 6.20 4.15
CA ILE A 61 -10.29 7.09 5.31
C ILE A 61 -10.41 6.21 6.56
N SER A 62 -9.44 6.32 7.46
CA SER A 62 -9.36 5.55 8.71
C SER A 62 -9.52 4.03 8.48
N PRO A 63 -8.61 3.37 7.73
CA PRO A 63 -8.73 1.95 7.43
C PRO A 63 -8.55 1.09 8.69
N PRO A 64 -9.26 -0.04 8.81
CA PRO A 64 -9.10 -0.95 9.94
C PRO A 64 -7.70 -1.59 9.93
N LEU A 65 -7.03 -1.56 11.09
CA LEU A 65 -5.76 -2.26 11.28
C LEU A 65 -5.98 -3.77 11.16
N PHE A 66 -5.23 -4.41 10.27
CA PHE A 66 -5.27 -5.85 10.05
C PHE A 66 -3.95 -6.50 10.46
N ALA A 67 -2.83 -5.97 9.96
CA ALA A 67 -1.45 -6.31 10.31
C ALA A 67 -1.15 -7.81 10.23
N GLN A 68 -1.39 -8.42 9.07
CA GLN A 68 -1.17 -9.84 8.84
C GLN A 68 -0.59 -10.17 7.46
N ASP A 69 0.05 -11.34 7.39
CA ASP A 69 0.44 -11.96 6.13
C ASP A 69 -0.80 -12.41 5.35
N VAL A 70 -0.82 -12.12 4.05
CA VAL A 70 -1.86 -12.55 3.12
C VAL A 70 -1.24 -13.31 1.94
N CYS A 71 -2.04 -14.13 1.29
CA CYS A 71 -1.64 -14.89 0.11
C CYS A 71 -2.33 -14.30 -1.12
N CYS A 72 -1.55 -13.62 -1.95
CA CYS A 72 -2.07 -12.87 -3.09
C CYS A 72 -1.58 -13.44 -4.43
N SER A 73 -2.50 -13.51 -5.38
CA SER A 73 -2.19 -13.65 -6.80
C SER A 73 -2.32 -12.28 -7.45
N ILE A 74 -1.24 -11.82 -8.10
CA ILE A 74 -1.15 -10.48 -8.67
C ILE A 74 -1.10 -10.57 -10.19
N ASP A 75 -1.97 -9.81 -10.86
CA ASP A 75 -1.88 -9.51 -12.29
C ASP A 75 -2.23 -8.02 -12.55
N GLN A 76 -3.42 -7.73 -13.07
CA GLN A 76 -3.94 -6.36 -13.17
C GLN A 76 -4.38 -5.84 -11.80
N VAL A 77 -5.04 -6.69 -11.03
CA VAL A 77 -5.49 -6.49 -9.64
C VAL A 77 -4.86 -7.55 -8.74
N ALA A 78 -4.91 -7.32 -7.42
CA ALA A 78 -4.52 -8.32 -6.44
C ALA A 78 -5.76 -9.07 -5.93
N PHE A 79 -5.71 -10.40 -5.94
CA PHE A 79 -6.69 -11.23 -5.25
C PHE A 79 -6.01 -11.93 -4.08
N CYS A 80 -6.45 -11.62 -2.86
CA CYS A 80 -5.80 -12.04 -1.62
C CYS A 80 -6.72 -12.90 -0.76
N THR A 81 -6.11 -13.86 -0.05
CA THR A 81 -6.78 -14.77 0.88
C THR A 81 -5.92 -14.95 2.13
N LEU A 82 -6.50 -15.50 3.19
CA LEU A 82 -5.76 -15.87 4.38
C LEU A 82 -4.79 -17.05 4.09
N PRO A 83 -3.58 -17.05 4.66
CA PRO A 83 -2.73 -18.22 4.67
C PRO A 83 -3.39 -19.41 5.38
N ASP A 84 -2.91 -20.63 5.11
CA ASP A 84 -3.38 -21.81 5.85
C ASP A 84 -3.01 -21.72 7.34
N SER A 85 -3.50 -22.67 8.14
CA SER A 85 -3.21 -22.73 9.59
C SER A 85 -1.73 -22.89 9.96
N LYS A 86 -0.85 -23.11 8.97
CA LYS A 86 0.61 -23.15 9.12
C LYS A 86 1.29 -21.92 8.54
N GLY A 87 0.53 -20.89 8.15
CA GLY A 87 1.02 -19.65 7.57
C GLY A 87 1.50 -19.78 6.13
N ARG A 88 1.04 -20.79 5.37
CA ARG A 88 1.48 -21.07 3.99
C ARG A 88 0.42 -20.66 2.98
N CYS A 89 0.89 -20.19 1.82
CA CYS A 89 0.03 -19.92 0.68
C CYS A 89 -0.28 -21.19 -0.10
N GLN A 90 -1.57 -21.49 -0.27
CA GLN A 90 -2.04 -22.56 -1.15
C GLN A 90 -1.92 -22.16 -2.64
N ALA A 91 -2.02 -20.85 -2.92
CA ALA A 91 -1.82 -20.23 -4.21
C ALA A 91 -1.19 -18.84 -4.03
N GLY A 92 -0.55 -18.32 -5.07
CA GLY A 92 0.06 -16.99 -5.05
C GLY A 92 1.32 -16.89 -4.20
N MET A 93 1.67 -15.66 -3.85
CA MET A 93 2.81 -15.31 -3.02
C MET A 93 2.35 -14.64 -1.73
N LYS A 94 3.20 -14.69 -0.71
CA LYS A 94 2.93 -14.05 0.56
C LYS A 94 3.27 -12.56 0.51
N PHE A 95 2.36 -11.73 0.99
CA PHE A 95 2.54 -10.29 1.16
C PHE A 95 2.14 -9.86 2.57
N TRP A 96 2.59 -8.68 2.98
CA TRP A 96 2.12 -8.01 4.20
C TRP A 96 0.93 -7.11 3.86
N CYS A 97 -0.09 -7.14 4.71
CA CYS A 97 -1.29 -6.31 4.62
C CYS A 97 -1.47 -5.60 5.97
N GLU A 98 -1.04 -4.33 6.03
CA GLU A 98 -1.11 -3.55 7.27
C GLU A 98 -2.54 -3.21 7.65
N TYR A 99 -3.33 -2.77 6.67
CA TYR A 99 -4.73 -2.47 6.85
C TYR A 99 -5.58 -3.33 5.92
N GLY A 100 -6.74 -3.77 6.39
CA GLY A 100 -7.54 -4.70 5.62
C GLY A 100 -8.76 -5.22 6.36
N ALA A 101 -9.62 -5.91 5.62
CA ALA A 101 -10.76 -6.63 6.16
C ALA A 101 -10.87 -8.00 5.48
N VAL A 102 -11.55 -8.93 6.16
CA VAL A 102 -11.85 -10.25 5.63
C VAL A 102 -13.35 -10.36 5.40
N ASP A 103 -13.74 -10.77 4.21
CA ASP A 103 -15.11 -11.10 3.85
C ASP A 103 -15.12 -12.44 3.11
N ASP A 104 -15.85 -13.43 3.63
CA ASP A 104 -15.95 -14.79 3.08
C ASP A 104 -14.60 -15.39 2.59
N ASP A 105 -13.57 -15.34 3.45
CA ASP A 105 -12.18 -15.80 3.22
C ASP A 105 -11.37 -15.03 2.17
N VAL A 106 -11.97 -14.00 1.54
CA VAL A 106 -11.27 -13.01 0.72
C VAL A 106 -10.74 -11.91 1.62
N VAL A 107 -9.49 -11.54 1.40
CA VAL A 107 -8.87 -10.41 2.11
C VAL A 107 -8.81 -9.23 1.16
N GLU A 108 -9.42 -8.13 1.58
CA GLU A 108 -9.25 -6.83 0.94
C GLU A 108 -8.23 -6.04 1.75
N CYS A 109 -7.15 -5.60 1.09
CA CYS A 109 -6.14 -4.77 1.71
C CYS A 109 -6.42 -3.30 1.40
N TYR A 110 -6.27 -2.48 2.44
CA TYR A 110 -6.46 -1.05 2.36
C TYR A 110 -5.12 -0.33 2.53
N GLN A 111 -5.08 0.89 2.03
CA GLN A 111 -4.07 1.88 2.39
C GLN A 111 -4.78 3.09 3.02
N PRO A 112 -4.12 3.86 3.90
CA PRO A 112 -4.63 5.17 4.29
C PRO A 112 -4.83 6.03 3.04
N GLY A 113 -6.08 6.41 2.77
CA GLY A 113 -6.43 7.30 1.68
C GLY A 113 -6.31 8.76 2.10
N PRO A 114 -6.02 9.69 1.18
CA PRO A 114 -5.93 11.11 1.50
C PRO A 114 -7.33 11.68 1.80
N GLY A 115 -7.73 11.71 3.07
CA GLY A 115 -9.02 12.26 3.49
C GLY A 115 -9.07 13.78 3.33
N THR A 116 -10.09 14.30 2.65
CA THR A 116 -10.27 15.75 2.43
C THR A 116 -10.28 16.51 3.77
N CYS A 117 -10.89 15.93 4.81
CA CYS A 117 -11.01 16.59 6.11
C CYS A 117 -9.71 16.57 6.93
N ASP A 118 -8.90 15.52 6.80
CA ASP A 118 -7.58 15.43 7.44
C ASP A 118 -6.60 16.47 6.88
N LYS A 119 -6.84 16.89 5.63
CA LYS A 119 -6.12 18.00 4.98
C LYS A 119 -6.69 19.39 5.28
N GLY A 120 -7.79 19.48 6.04
CA GLY A 120 -8.38 20.75 6.46
C GLY A 120 -9.43 21.34 5.52
N TYR A 121 -9.81 20.62 4.46
CA TYR A 121 -10.72 21.12 3.42
C TYR A 121 -12.22 20.89 3.72
N CYS A 122 -12.58 20.36 4.89
CA CYS A 122 -13.98 20.09 5.25
C CYS A 122 -14.56 21.17 6.17
N ASN A 123 -15.81 21.53 5.91
CA ASN A 123 -16.53 22.55 6.68
C ASN A 123 -17.06 22.04 8.04
N ASN A 124 -17.32 20.74 8.18
CA ASN A 124 -17.74 20.09 9.42
C ASN A 124 -17.17 18.67 9.47
N TYR A 125 -16.19 18.43 10.33
CA TYR A 125 -15.59 17.10 10.53
C TYR A 125 -16.50 16.24 11.41
N GLN A 126 -17.12 15.19 10.87
CA GLN A 126 -17.41 13.98 11.62
C GLN A 126 -16.44 12.88 11.14
N GLU A 127 -16.19 11.85 11.95
CA GLU A 127 -15.50 10.67 11.41
C GLU A 127 -16.56 9.78 10.75
N PRO A 128 -16.35 9.36 9.49
CA PRO A 128 -17.29 8.48 8.83
C PRO A 128 -17.28 7.12 9.54
N SER A 129 -18.43 6.74 10.10
CA SER A 129 -18.61 5.41 10.72
C SER A 129 -18.75 4.27 9.71
N GLN A 130 -18.82 4.57 8.40
CA GLN A 130 -19.06 3.59 7.34
C GLN A 130 -18.06 3.70 6.19
N THR A 131 -17.76 2.54 5.60
CA THR A 131 -16.90 2.33 4.42
C THR A 131 -17.52 3.03 3.22
N PHE A 132 -16.88 4.07 2.67
CA PHE A 132 -16.99 4.60 1.29
C PHE A 132 -18.33 4.79 0.57
N GLU A 133 -19.47 4.41 1.15
CA GLU A 133 -20.78 4.62 0.58
C GLU A 133 -20.96 6.13 0.45
N ASP A 134 -21.04 6.57 -0.80
CA ASP A 134 -21.13 7.98 -1.23
C ASP A 134 -19.86 8.82 -1.04
N SER A 135 -18.70 8.27 -1.45
CA SER A 135 -17.46 9.02 -1.61
C SER A 135 -17.26 9.55 -3.03
N SER A 136 -16.38 10.54 -3.19
CA SER A 136 -15.95 11.04 -4.49
C SER A 136 -14.48 11.42 -4.44
N TRP A 137 -13.79 11.23 -5.56
CA TRP A 137 -12.47 11.83 -5.75
C TRP A 137 -12.63 13.31 -6.05
N VAL A 138 -11.91 14.15 -5.32
CA VAL A 138 -11.91 15.60 -5.49
C VAL A 138 -10.49 16.14 -5.62
N CYS A 139 -10.37 17.28 -6.27
CA CYS A 139 -9.13 18.04 -6.36
C CYS A 139 -9.29 19.35 -5.61
N CYS A 140 -8.51 19.53 -4.55
CA CYS A 140 -8.51 20.72 -3.71
C CYS A 140 -7.25 21.56 -3.95
N ASN A 141 -7.38 22.88 -3.98
CA ASN A 141 -6.27 23.80 -4.19
C ASN A 141 -5.85 24.52 -2.90
N ASP A 142 -4.82 25.36 -2.98
CA ASP A 142 -4.29 26.13 -1.85
C ASP A 142 -5.25 27.24 -1.32
N GLU A 143 -6.41 27.44 -1.97
CA GLU A 143 -7.47 28.36 -1.55
C GLU A 143 -8.64 27.62 -0.87
N ASP A 144 -8.45 26.35 -0.50
CA ASP A 144 -9.45 25.45 0.09
C ASP A 144 -10.67 25.19 -0.81
N VAL A 145 -10.52 25.40 -2.12
CA VAL A 145 -11.59 25.13 -3.09
C VAL A 145 -11.42 23.73 -3.68
N CYS A 146 -12.39 22.85 -3.39
CA CYS A 146 -12.43 21.49 -3.92
C CYS A 146 -13.38 21.39 -5.12
N THR A 147 -12.95 20.65 -6.14
CA THR A 147 -13.74 20.37 -7.35
C THR A 147 -13.87 18.87 -7.57
N TYR A 148 -15.01 18.46 -8.13
CA TYR A 148 -15.27 17.06 -8.47
C TYR A 148 -14.32 16.55 -9.54
N VAL A 149 -13.76 15.35 -9.31
CA VAL A 149 -12.92 14.66 -10.28
C VAL A 149 -13.59 13.38 -10.77
N GLY A 150 -14.30 12.66 -9.89
CA GLY A 150 -15.09 11.48 -10.25
C GLY A 150 -15.76 10.81 -9.06
N GLU A 151 -16.66 9.87 -9.37
CA GLU A 151 -17.40 9.08 -8.38
C GLU A 151 -16.49 8.16 -7.56
N SER A 152 -17.06 7.60 -6.49
CA SER A 152 -16.44 6.59 -5.63
C SER A 152 -15.81 5.44 -6.43
N GLY A 153 -14.73 4.91 -5.87
CA GLY A 153 -14.02 3.77 -6.41
C GLY A 153 -12.63 3.64 -5.82
N ASP A 154 -12.05 2.47 -6.05
CA ASP A 154 -10.75 2.07 -5.55
C ASP A 154 -9.59 2.89 -6.15
N ASP A 155 -9.83 3.44 -7.34
CA ASP A 155 -8.86 4.22 -8.10
C ASP A 155 -9.39 5.62 -8.41
N PRO A 156 -8.53 6.66 -8.43
CA PRO A 156 -8.87 7.93 -9.03
C PRO A 156 -9.23 7.77 -10.53
N PRO A 157 -10.14 8.59 -11.08
CA PRO A 157 -10.55 8.50 -12.48
C PRO A 157 -9.36 8.59 -13.45
N GLU A 158 -9.40 7.78 -14.50
CA GLU A 158 -8.34 7.76 -15.51
C GLU A 158 -8.16 9.16 -16.12
N GLY A 159 -6.92 9.66 -16.13
CA GLY A 159 -6.60 10.99 -16.66
C GLY A 159 -7.05 12.15 -15.78
N ALA A 160 -7.47 11.89 -14.53
CA ALA A 160 -7.65 12.91 -13.51
C ALA A 160 -6.43 13.84 -13.46
N LYS A 161 -6.67 15.14 -13.68
CA LYS A 161 -5.66 16.19 -13.54
C LYS A 161 -5.98 16.97 -12.28
N CYS A 162 -5.16 16.78 -11.25
CA CYS A 162 -5.22 17.60 -10.06
C CYS A 162 -3.90 18.35 -9.90
N PRO A 163 -3.87 19.68 -10.12
CA PRO A 163 -2.69 20.49 -9.84
C PRO A 163 -2.49 20.74 -8.33
N GLY A 164 -3.46 20.35 -7.50
CA GLY A 164 -3.41 20.43 -6.04
C GLY A 164 -3.49 19.06 -5.37
N ASP A 165 -4.20 18.99 -4.26
CA ASP A 165 -4.39 17.76 -3.49
C ASP A 165 -5.53 16.92 -4.05
N LEU A 166 -5.20 15.72 -4.53
CA LEU A 166 -6.18 14.70 -4.89
C LEU A 166 -6.59 13.97 -3.61
N THR A 167 -7.84 14.14 -3.19
CA THR A 167 -8.37 13.63 -1.92
C THR A 167 -9.69 12.90 -2.10
N ILE A 168 -10.09 12.17 -1.07
CA ILE A 168 -11.36 11.47 -0.97
C ILE A 168 -12.31 12.30 -0.11
N CYS A 169 -13.44 12.66 -0.71
CA CYS A 169 -14.53 13.39 -0.11
C CYS A 169 -15.67 12.44 0.23
N ASN A 170 -16.03 12.29 1.50
CA ASN A 170 -17.23 11.55 1.88
C ASN A 170 -18.44 12.48 1.92
N TRP A 171 -19.60 11.98 1.49
CA TRP A 171 -20.87 12.70 1.51
C TRP A 171 -20.78 14.09 0.86
N GLY A 172 -20.06 14.15 -0.26
CA GLY A 172 -19.84 15.38 -1.00
C GLY A 172 -21.13 15.94 -1.58
N SER A 173 -21.36 17.25 -1.42
CA SER A 173 -22.44 17.97 -2.07
C SER A 173 -21.87 18.96 -3.09
N THR A 174 -22.28 18.84 -4.34
CA THR A 174 -21.87 19.76 -5.41
C THR A 174 -22.69 21.05 -5.33
N ASN A 175 -22.02 22.19 -5.28
CA ASN A 175 -22.62 23.53 -5.28
C ASN A 175 -22.95 24.01 -6.71
N GLU A 176 -23.75 25.06 -6.83
CA GLU A 176 -24.13 25.63 -8.13
C GLU A 176 -22.94 26.18 -8.94
N ASP A 177 -21.85 26.57 -8.27
CA ASP A 177 -20.61 27.04 -8.89
C ASP A 177 -19.66 25.90 -9.30
N GLY A 178 -20.05 24.64 -9.09
CA GLY A 178 -19.26 23.45 -9.42
C GLY A 178 -18.23 23.05 -8.36
N THR A 179 -18.14 23.79 -7.25
CA THR A 179 -17.32 23.38 -6.10
C THR A 179 -18.00 22.26 -5.32
N ILE A 180 -17.22 21.48 -4.57
CA ILE A 180 -17.74 20.45 -3.67
C ILE A 180 -17.53 20.86 -2.22
N ASN A 181 -18.60 20.76 -1.45
CA ASN A 181 -18.53 20.73 0.01
C ASN A 181 -18.46 19.29 0.49
N CYS A 182 -17.37 18.93 1.16
CA CYS A 182 -17.24 17.62 1.79
C CYS A 182 -17.87 17.62 3.18
N GLY A 183 -18.71 16.62 3.44
CA GLY A 183 -19.04 16.23 4.79
C GLY A 183 -17.84 15.55 5.43
N GLY A 184 -17.69 15.71 6.75
CA GLY A 184 -17.03 14.70 7.57
C GLY A 184 -18.09 13.84 8.22
#